data_AF-W7RUC8-F1
#
_entry.id   AF-W7RUC8-F1
#
_cell.length_a   1.000
_cell.length_b   1.000
_cell.length_c   1.000
_cell.angle_alpha   90.00
_cell.angle_beta   90.00
_cell.angle_gamma   90.00
#
_symmetry.space_group_name_H-M   'P 1'
#
loop_
_entity.id
_entity.type
_entity.pdbx_description
1 polymer ?
#
loop_
_entity_poly.entity_id
_entity_poly.type
_entity_poly.pdbx_seq_one_letter_code
_entity_poly.pdbx_strand_id
1 'polypeptide(L)' 'MNRENGDAQFSVSGTNIDEVKQKNAESGLSYNEVKALLAKQGGHGTAVFSDTNVDEVKQEIHKHQ' A
#
# COMPACT_ATOMS: atom_id res chain seq x y z
N MET A 1 39.57 23.75 -4.95
CA MET A 1 39.03 22.38 -4.86
C MET A 1 37.57 22.50 -4.46
N ASN A 2 36.66 22.09 -5.33
CA ASN A 2 35.21 22.18 -5.15
C ASN A 2 34.78 21.28 -3.98
N ARG A 3 34.02 21.85 -3.02
CA ARG A 3 33.25 21.05 -2.08
C ARG A 3 31.90 20.81 -2.73
N GLU A 4 31.76 19.63 -3.31
CA GLU A 4 30.46 19.12 -3.75
C GLU A 4 29.65 18.86 -2.49
N ASN A 5 28.60 19.65 -2.29
CA ASN A 5 27.68 19.52 -1.17
C ASN A 5 26.90 18.21 -1.35
N GLY A 6 27.41 17.13 -0.77
CA GLY A 6 26.79 15.81 -0.74
C GLY A 6 26.79 15.28 0.69
N ASP A 7 26.32 16.08 1.65
CA ASP A 7 26.17 15.64 3.04
C ASP A 7 25.02 14.65 3.11
N ALA A 8 25.33 13.35 3.02
CA ALA A 8 24.36 12.29 3.25
C ALA A 8 23.68 12.54 4.61
N GLN A 9 22.35 12.70 4.59
CA GLN A 9 21.61 12.96 5.82
C GLN A 9 21.51 11.67 6.63
N PHE A 10 22.10 11.64 7.82
CA PHE A 10 21.99 10.50 8.73
C PHE A 10 20.95 10.75 9.83
N SER A 11 20.16 9.73 10.16
CA SER A 11 19.31 9.75 11.35
C SER A 11 20.14 9.72 12.63
N VAL A 12 19.53 10.01 13.79
CA VAL A 12 20.19 9.86 15.11
C VAL A 12 20.71 8.45 15.38
N SER A 13 20.14 7.44 14.71
CA SER A 13 20.56 6.05 14.78
C SER A 13 21.61 5.68 13.73
N GLY A 14 22.11 6.65 12.94
CA GLY A 14 23.12 6.45 11.89
C GLY A 14 22.58 5.94 10.56
N THR A 15 21.28 6.04 10.29
CA THR A 15 20.67 5.58 9.03
C THR A 15 20.87 6.61 7.92
N ASN A 16 21.43 6.21 6.77
CA ASN A 16 21.50 7.06 5.59
C ASN A 16 20.09 7.27 4.98
N ILE A 17 19.58 8.49 5.06
CA ILE A 17 18.23 8.85 4.63
C ILE A 17 18.10 8.83 3.10
N ASP A 18 19.15 9.21 2.37
CA ASP A 18 19.09 9.26 0.90
C ASP A 18 19.05 7.86 0.29
N GLU A 19 19.82 6.93 0.87
CA GLU A 19 19.75 5.50 0.51
C GLU A 19 18.37 4.90 0.80
N VAL A 20 17.76 5.25 1.95
CA VAL A 20 16.42 4.77 2.29
C VAL A 20 15.37 5.31 1.31
N LYS A 21 15.45 6.60 0.93
CA LYS A 21 14.55 7.18 -0.07
C LYS A 21 14.68 6.50 -1.42
N GLN A 22 15.91 6.24 -1.86
CA GLN A 22 16.16 5.51 -3.10
C GLN A 22 15.53 4.11 -3.05
N LYS A 23 15.82 3.34 -2.00
CA LYS A 23 15.26 1.99 -1.85
C LYS A 23 13.74 2.00 -1.77
N ASN A 24 13.13 2.99 -1.11
CA ASN A 24 11.67 3.13 -1.07
C ASN A 24 11.10 3.41 -2.46
N ALA A 25 11.75 4.24 -3.27
CA ALA A 25 11.33 4.49 -4.65
C ALA A 25 11.46 3.24 -5.54
N GLU A 26 12.45 2.37 -5.25
CA GLU A 26 12.68 1.11 -5.96
C GLU A 26 11.82 -0.07 -5.42
N SER A 27 11.19 0.08 -4.25
CA SER A 27 10.43 -1.01 -3.57
C SER A 27 9.04 -1.25 -4.15
N GLY A 28 8.62 -0.45 -5.14
CA GLY A 28 7.29 -0.53 -5.72
C GLY A 28 6.21 0.10 -4.84
N LEU A 29 4.96 -0.34 -5.03
CA LEU A 29 3.80 0.26 -4.37
C LEU A 29 3.74 -0.12 -2.89
N SER A 30 3.38 0.85 -2.06
CA SER A 30 3.04 0.59 -0.66
C SER A 30 1.79 -0.26 -0.55
N TYR A 31 1.61 -0.91 0.61
CA TYR A 31 0.42 -1.68 0.91
C TYR A 31 -0.89 -0.91 0.65
N ASN A 32 -0.95 0.36 1.05
CA ASN A 32 -2.15 1.18 0.87
C ASN A 32 -2.41 1.52 -0.60
N GLU A 33 -1.36 1.72 -1.39
CA GLU A 33 -1.47 1.93 -2.84
C GLU A 33 -1.93 0.66 -3.54
N VAL A 34 -1.35 -0.50 -3.21
CA VAL A 34 -1.79 -1.80 -3.72
C VAL A 34 -3.25 -2.05 -3.34
N LYS A 35 -3.63 -1.79 -2.08
CA LYS A 35 -5.01 -1.93 -1.61
C LYS A 35 -5.97 -1.04 -2.39
N ALA A 36 -5.59 0.22 -2.64
CA ALA A 36 -6.40 1.16 -3.41
C ALA A 36 -6.53 0.74 -4.89
N LEU A 37 -5.47 0.26 -5.52
CA LEU A 37 -5.52 -0.28 -6.88
C LEU A 37 -6.40 -1.53 -6.96
N LEU A 38 -6.24 -2.46 -6.01
CA LEU A 38 -7.04 -3.68 -5.96
C LEU A 38 -8.53 -3.37 -5.71
N ALA A 39 -8.85 -2.38 -4.87
CA ALA A 39 -10.22 -1.95 -4.69
C ALA A 39 -10.82 -1.31 -5.96
N LYS A 40 -10.00 -0.61 -6.76
CA LYS A 40 -10.45 0.04 -8.01
C LYS A 40 -10.56 -0.91 -9.20
N GLN A 41 -9.68 -1.91 -9.29
CA GLN A 41 -9.48 -2.73 -10.49
C GLN A 41 -9.64 -4.23 -10.25
N GLY A 42 -9.61 -4.67 -9.00
CA GLY A 42 -9.72 -6.08 -8.62
C GLY A 42 -11.17 -6.55 -8.49
N GLY A 43 -11.33 -7.85 -8.23
CA GLY A 43 -12.64 -8.47 -7.97
C GLY A 43 -13.42 -8.89 -9.21
N HIS A 44 -12.91 -8.65 -10.43
CA HIS A 44 -13.54 -9.14 -11.66
C HIS A 44 -13.38 -10.65 -11.80
N GLY A 45 -14.50 -11.37 -11.94
CA GLY A 45 -14.51 -12.82 -12.13
C GLY A 45 -14.12 -13.63 -10.89
N THR A 46 -13.85 -13.00 -9.75
CA THR A 46 -13.49 -13.71 -8.51
C THR A 46 -14.69 -14.13 -7.68
N ALA A 47 -15.91 -13.78 -8.10
CA ALA A 47 -17.14 -14.16 -7.41
C ALA A 47 -17.27 -15.69 -7.23
N VAL A 48 -16.72 -16.47 -8.18
CA VAL A 48 -16.72 -17.94 -8.12
C VAL A 48 -15.87 -18.52 -6.99
N PHE A 49 -14.94 -17.75 -6.44
CA PHE A 49 -14.09 -18.16 -5.32
C PHE A 49 -14.61 -17.63 -3.97
N SER A 50 -15.74 -16.93 -3.97
CA SER A 50 -16.36 -16.41 -2.76
C SER A 50 -17.45 -17.36 -2.28
N ASP A 51 -17.32 -17.85 -1.06
CA ASP A 51 -18.40 -18.59 -0.37
C ASP A 51 -19.47 -17.65 0.22
N THR A 52 -19.36 -16.33 -0.01
CA THR A 52 -20.27 -15.33 0.57
C THR A 52 -21.55 -15.22 -0.23
N ASN A 53 -22.69 -15.50 0.41
CA ASN A 53 -24.00 -15.17 -0.14
C ASN A 53 -24.32 -13.68 0.06
N VAL A 54 -24.30 -12.92 -1.04
CA VAL A 54 -24.50 -11.46 -1.02
C VAL A 54 -25.90 -11.06 -0.51
N ASP A 55 -26.92 -11.86 -0.79
CA ASP A 55 -28.31 -11.54 -0.39
C ASP A 55 -28.49 -11.73 1.12
N GLU A 56 -27.88 -12.77 1.70
CA GLU A 56 -27.87 -13.00 3.15
C GLU A 56 -27.19 -11.84 3.90
N VAL A 57 -26.01 -11.41 3.43
CA VAL A 57 -25.27 -10.30 4.04
C VAL A 57 -26.08 -9.00 4.00
N LYS A 58 -26.76 -8.72 2.88
CA LYS A 58 -27.62 -7.53 2.77
C LYS A 58 -28.79 -7.57 3.75
N GLN A 59 -29.41 -8.74 3.97
CA GLN A 59 -30.49 -8.87 4.94
C GLN A 59 -29.99 -8.62 6.37
N GLU A 60 -28.85 -9.19 6.75
CA GLU A 60 -28.28 -8.98 8.09
C GLU A 60 -27.93 -7.50 8.36
N ILE A 61 -27.36 -6.79 7.39
CA ILE A 61 -27.05 -5.36 7.56
C ILE A 61 -28.33 -4.54 7.79
N HIS A 62 -29.39 -4.77 7.02
CA HIS A 62 -30.63 -4.03 7.16
C HIS A 62 -31.43 -4.40 8.43
N LYS A 63 -31.26 -5.61 8.98
CA LYS A 63 -31.88 -5.99 10.26
C LYS A 63 -31.31 -5.23 11.45
N HIS A 64 -30.07 -4.73 11.34
CA HIS A 64 -29.36 -4.03 12.40
C HIS A 64 -29.35 -2.50 12.24
N GLN A 65 -30.11 -1.96 11.29
CA GLN A 65 -30.37 -0.52 11.12
C GLN A 65 -31.72 -0.14 11.73
#